data_AF-M3YGT8-F1
#
_entry.id   AF-M3YGT8-F1
#
_cell.length_a   1.000
_cell.length_b   1.000
_cell.length_c   1.000
_cell.angle_alpha   90.00
_cell.angle_beta   90.00
_cell.angle_gamma   90.00
#
_symmetry.space_group_name_H-M   'P 1'
#
loop_
_entity.id
_entity.type
_entity.pdbx_description
1 polymer ?
#
loop_
_entity_poly.entity_id
_entity_poly.type
_entity_poly.pdbx_seq_one_letter_code
_entity_poly.pdbx_strand_id
1 'polypeptide(L)'
;MVPPLCQKVTNIFVDYLRTMKPEGELEELCTTVLMALGFQSPGMVIFKLWDRWHNTLPPNCLLTAVGRLIHRQDAASYVGVTWEYILRLLRMAQTEDDMLALCHVLKGLVISARKHVDLSTTDDEIMDITKEAVSFKAYLTLRLLFNRWSLKTNNKVTEQAMVIIGHLFFLMPSSKLKNEVNRLTRWLMTLVSAKVTPFYISQCIYQLMDALALSGCGGINLESQLENITDMLFNQLSETVQESEPHSARNHIFALKAFYTLSKLYNDQVLFLIQKTMKTSDPAKIVSALQVFMDVFPEGE
;
A
#
# COMPACT_ATOMS: atom_id res chain seq x y z
N MET A 1 12.16 -7.82 -29.68
CA MET A 1 13.55 -7.33 -29.82
C MET A 1 13.48 -5.80 -29.85
N VAL A 2 14.20 -5.12 -28.95
CA VAL A 2 14.17 -3.65 -28.84
C VAL A 2 14.92 -3.02 -30.03
N PRO A 3 14.36 -1.97 -30.69
CA PRO A 3 15.09 -1.26 -31.74
C PRO A 3 16.38 -0.64 -31.20
N PRO A 4 17.55 -0.82 -31.86
CA PRO A 4 18.84 -0.27 -31.40
C PRO A 4 18.82 1.24 -31.17
N LEU A 5 18.03 1.96 -31.96
CA LEU A 5 17.85 3.41 -31.82
C LEU A 5 17.15 3.79 -30.52
N CYS A 6 16.10 3.06 -30.12
CA CYS A 6 15.39 3.31 -28.86
C CYS A 6 16.31 3.09 -27.67
N GLN A 7 17.13 2.03 -27.69
CA GLN A 7 18.13 1.80 -26.63
C GLN A 7 19.17 2.92 -26.54
N LYS A 8 19.63 3.43 -27.69
CA LYS A 8 20.58 4.56 -27.74
C LYS A 8 19.96 5.83 -27.18
N VAL A 9 18.70 6.12 -27.54
CA VAL A 9 17.95 7.28 -27.00
C VAL A 9 17.77 7.14 -25.49
N THR A 10 17.39 5.97 -24.99
CA THR A 10 17.28 5.73 -23.54
C THR A 10 18.60 5.98 -22.81
N ASN A 11 19.73 5.53 -23.35
CA ASN A 11 21.04 5.77 -22.74
C ASN A 11 21.37 7.26 -22.65
N ILE A 12 21.23 7.99 -23.77
CA ILE A 12 21.48 9.44 -23.83
C ILE A 12 20.59 10.17 -22.83
N PHE A 13 19.31 9.77 -22.76
CA PHE A 13 18.36 10.39 -21.85
C PHE A 13 18.71 10.14 -20.38
N VAL A 14 19.06 8.92 -20.01
CA VAL A 14 19.47 8.61 -18.62
C VAL A 14 20.76 9.32 -18.22
N ASP A 15 21.71 9.47 -19.14
CA ASP A 15 22.93 10.24 -18.90
C ASP A 15 22.63 11.74 -18.69
N TYR A 16 21.67 12.28 -19.45
CA TYR A 16 21.15 13.64 -19.22
C TYR A 16 20.51 13.77 -17.82
N LEU A 17 19.69 12.81 -17.40
CA LEU A 17 19.06 12.84 -16.06
C LEU A 17 20.10 12.80 -14.94
N ARG A 18 21.20 12.06 -15.12
CA ARG A 18 22.29 11.94 -14.15
C ARG A 18 23.03 13.27 -13.95
N THR A 19 23.10 14.11 -14.98
CA THR A 19 23.83 15.39 -14.94
C THR A 19 22.95 16.56 -14.54
N MET A 20 21.73 16.66 -15.05
CA MET A 20 20.90 17.85 -14.90
C MET A 20 20.02 17.89 -13.65
N LYS A 21 19.66 16.73 -13.06
CA LYS A 21 18.71 16.63 -11.93
C LYS A 21 17.45 17.51 -12.16
N PRO A 22 16.59 17.14 -13.13
CA PRO A 22 15.43 17.94 -13.47
C PRO A 22 14.45 18.03 -12.29
N GLU A 23 13.80 19.18 -12.14
CA GLU A 23 12.78 19.44 -11.11
C GLU A 23 11.51 20.02 -11.76
N GLY A 24 10.38 19.94 -11.05
CA GLY A 24 9.10 20.52 -11.49
C GLY A 24 8.58 19.95 -12.82
N GLU A 25 8.13 20.82 -13.72
CA GLU A 25 7.55 20.45 -15.02
C GLU A 25 8.51 19.61 -15.88
N LEU A 26 9.81 19.92 -15.83
CA LEU A 26 10.81 19.19 -16.59
C LEU A 26 10.94 17.73 -16.09
N GLU A 27 10.83 17.50 -14.79
CA GLU A 27 10.83 16.14 -14.23
C GLU A 27 9.63 15.32 -14.72
N GLU A 28 8.46 15.94 -14.81
CA GLU A 28 7.24 15.30 -15.29
C GLU A 28 7.32 14.94 -16.79
N LEU A 29 7.84 15.84 -17.61
CA LEU A 29 8.14 15.57 -19.02
C LEU A 29 9.15 14.44 -19.16
N CYS A 30 10.20 14.42 -18.34
CA CYS A 30 11.19 13.35 -18.34
C CYS A 30 10.57 12.00 -17.98
N THR A 31 9.69 11.98 -16.98
CA THR A 31 8.93 10.78 -16.60
C THR A 31 8.09 10.28 -17.78
N THR A 32 7.40 11.18 -18.49
CA THR A 32 6.56 10.83 -19.65
C THR A 32 7.38 10.24 -20.81
N VAL A 33 8.56 10.79 -21.09
CA VAL A 33 9.48 10.25 -22.10
C VAL A 33 9.95 8.85 -21.71
N LEU A 34 10.35 8.64 -20.46
CA LEU A 34 10.75 7.32 -19.97
C LEU A 34 9.59 6.30 -20.07
N MET A 35 8.37 6.72 -19.72
CA MET A 35 7.18 5.89 -19.89
C MET A 35 6.95 5.48 -21.35
N ALA A 36 7.10 6.42 -22.29
CA ALA A 36 6.95 6.14 -23.72
C ALA A 36 8.02 5.17 -24.23
N LEU A 37 9.28 5.35 -23.82
CA LEU A 37 10.38 4.45 -24.16
C LEU A 37 10.17 3.04 -23.59
N GLY A 38 9.70 2.94 -22.35
CA GLY A 38 9.42 1.67 -21.68
C GLY A 38 8.12 1.00 -22.12
N PHE A 39 7.26 1.66 -22.88
CA PHE A 39 5.92 1.15 -23.22
C PHE A 39 5.96 -0.15 -24.02
N GLN A 40 6.93 -0.34 -24.92
CA GLN A 40 7.03 -1.58 -25.72
C GLN A 40 7.93 -2.63 -25.06
N SER A 41 8.82 -2.20 -24.16
CA SER A 41 9.78 -3.08 -23.50
C SER A 41 10.20 -2.46 -22.17
N PRO A 42 9.46 -2.74 -21.08
CA PRO A 42 9.70 -2.15 -19.76
C PRO A 42 11.15 -2.32 -19.28
N GLY A 43 11.76 -3.47 -19.61
CA GLY A 43 13.14 -3.78 -19.28
C GLY A 43 14.12 -2.66 -19.67
N MET A 44 13.93 -2.01 -20.83
CA MET A 44 14.83 -0.94 -21.29
C MET A 44 15.03 0.19 -20.27
N VAL A 45 13.96 0.52 -19.54
CA VAL A 45 13.97 1.57 -18.52
C VAL A 45 14.27 0.98 -17.15
N ILE A 46 13.74 -0.20 -16.83
CA ILE A 46 13.96 -0.87 -15.54
C ILE A 46 15.45 -1.18 -15.32
N PHE A 47 16.14 -1.70 -16.33
CA PHE A 47 17.59 -2.00 -16.26
C PHE A 47 18.42 -0.76 -15.89
N LYS A 48 17.94 0.45 -16.20
CA LYS A 48 18.63 1.71 -15.89
C LYS A 48 18.62 2.08 -14.44
N LEU A 49 17.74 1.49 -13.63
CA LEU A 49 17.86 1.60 -12.18
C LEU A 49 19.16 0.97 -11.68
N TRP A 50 19.64 -0.09 -12.31
CA TRP A 50 20.81 -0.84 -11.85
C TRP A 50 22.15 -0.26 -12.34
N ASP A 51 22.11 0.81 -13.14
CA ASP A 51 23.31 1.57 -13.47
C ASP A 51 23.97 2.10 -12.18
N ARG A 52 25.28 2.34 -12.20
CA ARG A 52 26.00 2.82 -11.01
C ARG A 52 25.66 4.30 -10.76
N TRP A 53 24.95 4.59 -9.66
CA TRP A 53 24.53 5.95 -9.28
C TRP A 53 25.45 6.65 -8.27
N HIS A 54 26.76 6.40 -8.26
CA HIS A 54 27.75 7.08 -7.39
C HIS A 54 27.31 7.31 -5.92
N ASN A 55 26.69 6.32 -5.27
CA ASN A 55 26.14 6.41 -3.90
C ASN A 55 25.02 7.46 -3.72
N THR A 56 24.35 7.84 -4.80
CA THR A 56 23.15 8.69 -4.80
C THR A 56 21.94 7.88 -5.24
N LEU A 57 20.74 8.38 -4.92
CA LEU A 57 19.50 7.80 -5.42
C LEU A 57 19.38 8.01 -6.94
N PRO A 58 18.76 7.08 -7.68
CA PRO A 58 18.34 7.33 -9.05
C PRO A 58 17.39 8.53 -9.10
N PRO A 59 17.36 9.30 -10.21
CA PRO A 59 16.47 10.43 -10.38
C PRO A 59 15.00 10.07 -10.13
N ASN A 60 14.25 10.98 -9.50
CA ASN A 60 12.85 10.76 -9.12
C ASN A 60 11.96 10.42 -10.31
N CYS A 61 12.19 11.05 -11.47
CA CYS A 61 11.49 10.71 -12.71
C CYS A 61 11.72 9.25 -13.16
N LEU A 62 12.93 8.71 -12.97
CA LEU A 62 13.24 7.32 -13.31
C LEU A 62 12.56 6.34 -12.36
N LEU A 63 12.61 6.61 -11.05
CA LEU A 63 11.89 5.83 -10.05
C LEU A 63 10.39 5.83 -10.35
N THR A 64 9.81 7.01 -10.57
CA THR A 64 8.37 7.14 -10.88
C THR A 64 7.98 6.41 -12.17
N ALA A 65 8.79 6.52 -13.23
CA ALA A 65 8.55 5.80 -14.48
C ALA A 65 8.59 4.28 -14.28
N VAL A 66 9.59 3.76 -13.55
CA VAL A 66 9.66 2.32 -13.26
C VAL A 66 8.47 1.85 -12.43
N GLY A 67 8.06 2.61 -11.41
CA GLY A 67 6.89 2.27 -10.61
C GLY A 67 5.59 2.15 -11.43
N ARG A 68 5.45 2.93 -12.50
CA ARG A 68 4.31 2.82 -13.42
C ARG A 68 4.49 1.67 -14.41
N LEU A 69 5.67 1.47 -14.97
CA LEU A 69 5.96 0.40 -15.95
C LEU A 69 5.87 -1.00 -15.34
N ILE A 70 6.23 -1.18 -14.06
CA ILE A 70 6.25 -2.50 -13.42
C ILE A 70 4.86 -3.12 -13.23
N HIS A 71 3.78 -2.34 -13.41
CA HIS A 71 2.41 -2.85 -13.38
C HIS A 71 2.02 -3.61 -14.66
N ARG A 72 2.82 -3.51 -15.72
CA ARG A 72 2.51 -4.17 -16.99
C ARG A 72 2.84 -5.65 -16.92
N GLN A 73 2.06 -6.46 -17.64
CA GLN A 73 2.20 -7.93 -17.63
C GLN A 73 3.58 -8.40 -18.09
N ASP A 74 4.19 -7.68 -19.04
CA ASP A 74 5.53 -7.92 -19.56
C ASP A 74 6.67 -7.50 -18.62
N ALA A 75 6.35 -6.93 -17.45
CA ALA A 75 7.32 -6.51 -16.45
C ALA A 75 7.43 -7.45 -15.23
N ALA A 76 6.63 -8.53 -15.18
CA ALA A 76 6.59 -9.48 -14.08
C ALA A 76 7.96 -10.11 -13.77
N SER A 77 8.75 -10.38 -14.80
CA SER A 77 10.11 -10.95 -14.72
C SER A 77 11.17 -10.00 -14.15
N TYR A 78 10.79 -8.80 -13.71
CA TYR A 78 11.71 -7.83 -13.11
C TYR A 78 11.35 -7.47 -11.67
N VAL A 79 10.25 -7.99 -11.13
CA VAL A 79 9.72 -7.60 -9.81
C VAL A 79 10.71 -7.97 -8.72
N GLY A 80 11.27 -9.18 -8.76
CA GLY A 80 12.20 -9.70 -7.77
C GLY A 80 13.48 -8.88 -7.67
N VAL A 81 14.19 -8.74 -8.78
CA VAL A 81 15.45 -7.98 -8.85
C VAL A 81 15.22 -6.50 -8.55
N THR A 82 14.13 -5.91 -9.06
CA THR A 82 13.81 -4.50 -8.77
C THR A 82 13.52 -4.30 -7.29
N TRP A 83 12.74 -5.19 -6.65
CA TRP A 83 12.47 -5.09 -5.21
C TRP A 83 13.74 -5.21 -4.36
N GLU A 84 14.63 -6.15 -4.71
CA GLU A 84 15.93 -6.29 -4.04
C GLU A 84 16.75 -4.99 -4.10
N TYR A 85 16.76 -4.35 -5.27
CA TYR A 85 17.45 -3.08 -5.45
C TYR A 85 16.81 -1.95 -4.64
N ILE A 86 15.48 -1.80 -4.69
CA ILE A 86 14.75 -0.76 -3.96
C ILE A 86 14.90 -0.89 -2.44
N LEU A 87 14.95 -2.11 -1.89
CA LEU A 87 15.19 -2.33 -0.46
C LEU A 87 16.49 -1.69 0.04
N ARG A 88 17.52 -1.64 -0.82
CA ARG A 88 18.80 -0.99 -0.51
C ARG A 88 18.66 0.53 -0.52
N LEU A 89 17.90 1.06 -1.47
CA LEU A 89 17.66 2.49 -1.63
C LEU A 89 16.76 3.11 -0.55
N LEU A 90 15.85 2.34 0.05
CA LEU A 90 14.97 2.84 1.12
C LEU A 90 15.73 3.46 2.30
N ARG A 91 16.96 3.01 2.55
CA ARG A 91 17.81 3.55 3.62
C ARG A 91 18.48 4.87 3.25
N MET A 92 18.53 5.20 1.97
CA MET A 92 19.22 6.37 1.44
C MET A 92 18.30 7.58 1.31
N ALA A 93 16.98 7.37 1.25
CA ALA A 93 16.00 8.45 1.16
C ALA A 93 16.07 9.38 2.38
N GLN A 94 16.34 10.66 2.14
CA GLN A 94 16.42 11.69 3.18
C GLN A 94 15.34 12.75 3.02
N THR A 95 14.95 13.08 1.78
CA THR A 95 13.95 14.11 1.49
C THR A 95 12.55 13.52 1.29
N GLU A 96 11.51 14.35 1.41
CA GLU A 96 10.13 13.92 1.15
C GLU A 96 9.98 13.43 -0.29
N ASP A 97 10.59 14.13 -1.25
CA ASP A 97 10.52 13.78 -2.68
C ASP A 97 11.20 12.44 -2.97
N ASP A 98 12.35 12.16 -2.35
CA ASP A 98 13.01 10.84 -2.46
C ASP A 98 12.08 9.72 -1.95
N MET A 99 11.44 9.96 -0.80
CA MET A 99 10.53 8.98 -0.19
C MET A 99 9.30 8.76 -1.07
N LEU A 100 8.72 9.82 -1.64
CA LEU A 100 7.58 9.74 -2.55
C LEU A 100 7.93 9.01 -3.86
N ALA A 101 9.11 9.29 -4.45
CA ALA A 101 9.58 8.60 -5.63
C ALA A 101 9.79 7.10 -5.37
N LEU A 102 10.34 6.72 -4.21
CA LEU A 102 10.47 5.31 -3.80
C LEU A 102 9.11 4.68 -3.50
N CYS A 103 8.16 5.42 -2.93
CA CYS A 103 6.78 4.96 -2.75
C CYS A 103 6.13 4.59 -4.09
N HIS A 104 6.37 5.36 -5.17
CA HIS A 104 5.85 5.02 -6.49
C HIS A 104 6.34 3.66 -6.98
N VAL A 105 7.64 3.35 -6.84
CA VAL A 105 8.18 2.05 -7.23
C VAL A 105 7.65 0.93 -6.33
N LEU A 106 7.70 1.12 -5.01
CA LEU A 106 7.24 0.13 -4.04
C LEU A 106 5.78 -0.22 -4.25
N LYS A 107 4.92 0.78 -4.48
CA LYS A 107 3.49 0.57 -4.76
C LYS A 107 3.30 -0.33 -5.97
N GLY A 108 4.05 -0.10 -7.05
CA GLY A 108 3.99 -0.98 -8.22
C GLY A 108 4.48 -2.39 -7.95
N LEU A 109 5.58 -2.54 -7.21
CA LEU A 109 6.12 -3.85 -6.83
C LEU A 109 5.14 -4.67 -5.99
N VAL A 110 4.56 -4.08 -4.94
CA VAL A 110 3.64 -4.81 -4.04
C VAL A 110 2.33 -5.15 -4.72
N ILE A 111 1.80 -4.27 -5.59
CA ILE A 111 0.58 -4.56 -6.36
C ILE A 111 0.85 -5.64 -7.41
N SER A 112 1.97 -5.56 -8.13
CA SER A 112 2.33 -6.58 -9.12
C SER A 112 2.51 -7.93 -8.45
N ALA A 113 3.32 -8.02 -7.39
CA ALA A 113 3.53 -9.27 -6.67
C ALA A 113 2.23 -9.85 -6.10
N ARG A 114 1.33 -9.01 -5.58
CA ARG A 114 0.01 -9.47 -5.09
C ARG A 114 -0.82 -10.07 -6.21
N LYS A 115 -0.90 -9.43 -7.38
CA LYS A 115 -1.64 -9.97 -8.53
C LYS A 115 -1.16 -11.37 -8.91
N HIS A 116 0.15 -11.62 -8.86
CA HIS A 116 0.71 -12.94 -9.15
C HIS A 116 0.36 -13.98 -8.10
N VAL A 117 0.42 -13.63 -6.80
CA VAL A 117 0.01 -14.53 -5.72
C VAL A 117 -1.47 -14.90 -5.81
N ASP A 118 -2.33 -13.93 -6.15
CA ASP A 118 -3.78 -14.12 -6.26
C ASP A 118 -4.18 -14.98 -7.48
N LEU A 119 -3.37 -15.02 -8.54
CA LEU A 119 -3.69 -15.76 -9.78
C LEU A 119 -3.51 -17.28 -9.67
N SER A 120 -2.84 -17.81 -8.63
CA SER A 120 -2.70 -19.25 -8.35
C SER A 120 -2.21 -20.16 -9.50
N THR A 121 -1.82 -19.59 -10.64
CA THR A 121 -1.37 -20.38 -11.78
C THR A 121 0.03 -20.91 -11.52
N THR A 122 0.28 -22.09 -12.06
CA THR A 122 1.53 -22.85 -12.18
C THR A 122 2.65 -22.09 -12.92
N ASP A 123 2.72 -20.77 -12.77
CA ASP A 123 3.58 -19.82 -13.50
C ASP A 123 4.61 -19.19 -12.56
N ASP A 124 5.26 -19.99 -11.71
CA ASP A 124 6.56 -19.61 -11.14
C ASP A 124 7.59 -19.25 -12.24
N GLU A 125 7.29 -19.56 -13.52
CA GLU A 125 8.07 -19.17 -14.70
C GLU A 125 7.87 -17.69 -15.14
N ILE A 126 6.79 -17.00 -14.74
CA ILE A 126 6.51 -15.62 -15.19
C ILE A 126 7.21 -14.56 -14.32
N MET A 127 7.35 -14.81 -13.02
CA MET A 127 8.04 -13.93 -12.10
C MET A 127 9.48 -14.40 -11.85
N ASP A 128 10.39 -13.45 -11.68
CA ASP A 128 11.79 -13.71 -11.29
C ASP A 128 11.96 -13.95 -9.77
N ILE A 129 10.88 -14.25 -9.03
CA ILE A 129 10.89 -14.38 -7.58
C ILE A 129 9.86 -15.38 -7.07
N THR A 130 10.29 -16.26 -6.15
CA THR A 130 9.41 -17.24 -5.51
C THR A 130 8.48 -16.61 -4.47
N LYS A 131 7.38 -17.31 -4.14
CA LYS A 131 6.42 -16.89 -3.11
C LYS A 131 7.07 -16.67 -1.73
N GLU A 132 8.02 -17.52 -1.34
CA GLU A 132 8.76 -17.40 -0.07
C GLU A 132 9.62 -16.13 -0.06
N ALA A 133 10.30 -15.85 -1.17
CA ALA A 133 11.12 -14.66 -1.32
C ALA A 133 10.27 -13.37 -1.33
N VAL A 134 9.10 -13.39 -1.99
CA VAL A 134 8.11 -12.30 -1.91
C VAL A 134 7.68 -12.08 -0.46
N SER A 135 7.35 -13.15 0.25
CA SER A 135 6.90 -13.08 1.65
C SER A 135 7.96 -12.48 2.57
N PHE A 136 9.22 -12.90 2.40
CA PHE A 136 10.35 -12.35 3.14
C PHE A 136 10.57 -10.86 2.82
N LYS A 137 10.58 -10.48 1.54
CA LYS A 137 10.76 -9.09 1.10
C LYS A 137 9.61 -8.20 1.58
N ALA A 138 8.38 -8.69 1.60
CA ALA A 138 7.23 -7.94 2.09
C ALA A 138 7.39 -7.59 3.58
N TYR A 139 7.73 -8.57 4.41
CA TYR A 139 7.99 -8.34 5.84
C TYR A 139 9.19 -7.42 6.07
N LEU A 140 10.28 -7.60 5.31
CA LEU A 140 11.46 -6.73 5.41
C LEU A 140 11.13 -5.28 5.02
N THR A 141 10.32 -5.08 3.98
CA THR A 141 9.86 -3.76 3.53
C THR A 141 9.08 -3.07 4.65
N LEU A 142 8.11 -3.76 5.27
CA LEU A 142 7.34 -3.23 6.40
C LEU A 142 8.26 -2.75 7.53
N ARG A 143 9.23 -3.58 7.93
CA ARG A 143 10.19 -3.23 8.98
C ARG A 143 11.04 -2.03 8.62
N LEU A 144 11.52 -1.94 7.38
CA LEU A 144 12.34 -0.82 6.94
C LEU A 144 11.54 0.49 6.96
N LEU A 145 10.30 0.49 6.44
CA LEU A 145 9.43 1.66 6.46
C LEU A 145 9.25 2.20 7.89
N PHE A 146 8.85 1.34 8.83
CA PHE A 146 8.66 1.76 10.23
C PHE A 146 9.93 2.18 10.96
N ASN A 147 11.10 1.65 10.58
CA ASN A 147 12.35 1.94 11.26
C ASN A 147 13.10 3.12 10.67
N ARG A 148 12.80 3.50 9.42
CA ARG A 148 13.52 4.55 8.70
C ARG A 148 12.69 5.80 8.49
N TRP A 149 11.39 5.68 8.31
CA TRP A 149 10.54 6.82 7.99
C TRP A 149 9.64 7.17 9.17
N SER A 150 9.42 8.47 9.37
CA SER A 150 8.50 8.97 10.39
C SER A 150 7.06 8.88 9.87
N LEU A 151 6.45 7.72 10.02
CA LEU A 151 5.09 7.44 9.56
C LEU A 151 4.04 7.74 10.64
N LYS A 152 4.14 8.86 11.36
CA LYS A 152 3.23 9.18 12.49
C LYS A 152 2.53 10.53 12.36
N THR A 153 2.68 11.17 11.21
CA THR A 153 2.25 12.56 10.96
C THR A 153 1.40 12.63 9.72
N ASN A 154 0.55 13.64 9.63
CA ASN A 154 -0.21 13.91 8.42
C ASN A 154 0.67 14.52 7.33
N ASN A 155 1.18 13.67 6.44
CA ASN A 155 1.93 14.05 5.25
C ASN A 155 1.75 13.03 4.12
N LYS A 156 2.10 13.42 2.89
CA LYS A 156 1.90 12.58 1.70
C LYS A 156 2.68 11.27 1.76
N VAL A 157 3.89 11.28 2.33
CA VAL A 157 4.70 10.06 2.49
C VAL A 157 3.97 9.03 3.37
N THR A 158 3.36 9.47 4.46
CA THR A 158 2.60 8.59 5.37
C THR A 158 1.40 8.00 4.63
N GLU A 159 0.65 8.80 3.89
CA GLU A 159 -0.49 8.33 3.08
C GLU A 159 -0.08 7.28 2.04
N GLN A 160 0.99 7.54 1.27
CA GLN A 160 1.48 6.57 0.28
C GLN A 160 2.05 5.30 0.95
N ALA A 161 2.75 5.45 2.08
CA ALA A 161 3.24 4.31 2.84
C ALA A 161 2.10 3.45 3.38
N MET A 162 0.98 4.04 3.82
CA MET A 162 -0.21 3.28 4.25
C MET A 162 -0.78 2.42 3.13
N VAL A 163 -0.89 2.96 1.91
CA VAL A 163 -1.34 2.20 0.74
C VAL A 163 -0.42 1.00 0.49
N ILE A 164 0.90 1.23 0.51
CA ILE A 164 1.90 0.16 0.30
C ILE A 164 1.78 -0.90 1.41
N ILE A 165 1.74 -0.47 2.67
CA ILE A 165 1.64 -1.34 3.85
C ILE A 165 0.38 -2.21 3.79
N GLY A 166 -0.75 -1.65 3.39
CA GLY A 166 -2.00 -2.39 3.21
C GLY A 166 -1.87 -3.53 2.18
N HIS A 167 -1.13 -3.32 1.09
CA HIS A 167 -0.81 -4.39 0.14
C HIS A 167 0.21 -5.41 0.70
N LEU A 168 1.17 -4.98 1.51
CA LEU A 168 2.15 -5.87 2.15
C LEU A 168 1.49 -6.91 3.05
N PHE A 169 0.37 -6.58 3.71
CA PHE A 169 -0.33 -7.52 4.60
C PHE A 169 -0.70 -8.84 3.92
N PHE A 170 -1.14 -8.79 2.66
CA PHE A 170 -1.49 -9.99 1.87
C PHE A 170 -0.29 -10.82 1.44
N LEU A 171 0.90 -10.22 1.41
CA LEU A 171 2.14 -10.86 0.97
C LEU A 171 2.94 -11.44 2.14
N MET A 172 2.72 -10.95 3.36
CA MET A 172 3.49 -11.35 4.53
C MET A 172 3.13 -12.75 5.02
N PRO A 173 4.07 -13.46 5.68
CA PRO A 173 3.73 -14.68 6.40
C PRO A 173 2.66 -14.39 7.46
N SER A 174 1.58 -15.18 7.47
CA SER A 174 0.43 -14.96 8.35
C SER A 174 0.81 -14.91 9.83
N SER A 175 1.74 -15.76 10.27
CA SER A 175 2.28 -15.77 11.63
C SER A 175 2.99 -14.46 12.01
N LYS A 176 3.67 -13.82 11.06
CA LYS A 176 4.31 -12.51 11.27
C LYS A 176 3.28 -11.39 11.31
N LEU A 177 2.31 -11.40 10.38
CA LEU A 177 1.23 -10.40 10.37
C LEU A 177 0.44 -10.42 11.69
N LYS A 178 0.06 -11.61 12.17
CA LYS A 178 -0.63 -11.79 13.46
C LYS A 178 0.12 -11.17 14.64
N ASN A 179 1.44 -11.23 14.62
CA ASN A 179 2.28 -10.66 15.69
C ASN A 179 2.41 -9.14 15.61
N GLU A 180 2.17 -8.52 14.45
CA GLU A 180 2.24 -7.07 14.28
C GLU A 180 0.92 -6.36 14.64
N VAL A 181 -0.21 -7.08 14.78
CA VAL A 181 -1.55 -6.50 15.01
C VAL A 181 -1.56 -5.43 16.10
N ASN A 182 -1.08 -5.74 17.31
CA ASN A 182 -1.09 -4.78 18.43
C ASN A 182 -0.24 -3.53 18.17
N ARG A 183 0.84 -3.66 17.38
CA ARG A 183 1.68 -2.53 16.99
C ARG A 183 1.01 -1.71 15.90
N LEU A 184 0.43 -2.35 14.90
CA LEU A 184 -0.29 -1.73 13.79
C LEU A 184 -1.52 -0.97 14.29
N THR A 185 -2.31 -1.55 15.21
CA THR A 185 -3.46 -0.88 15.81
C THR A 185 -3.04 0.40 16.54
N ARG A 186 -1.97 0.35 17.36
CA ARG A 186 -1.43 1.56 18.02
C ARG A 186 -0.94 2.61 17.04
N TRP A 187 -0.30 2.17 15.96
CA TRP A 187 0.14 3.06 14.91
C TRP A 187 -1.06 3.73 14.20
N LEU A 188 -2.09 2.98 13.84
CA LEU A 188 -3.32 3.50 13.22
C LEU A 188 -4.04 4.49 14.14
N MET A 189 -4.16 4.21 15.44
CA MET A 189 -4.72 5.15 16.41
C MET A 189 -3.92 6.47 16.46
N THR A 190 -2.59 6.40 16.33
CA THR A 190 -1.74 7.59 16.25
C THR A 190 -2.05 8.40 15.00
N LEU A 191 -2.29 7.74 13.86
CA LEU A 191 -2.62 8.41 12.60
C LEU A 191 -4.02 9.03 12.58
N VAL A 192 -5.01 8.37 13.21
CA VAL A 192 -6.34 8.94 13.46
C VAL A 192 -6.18 10.24 14.27
N SER A 193 -5.40 10.21 15.35
CA SER A 193 -5.14 11.38 16.20
C SER A 193 -4.39 12.49 15.45
N ALA A 194 -3.48 12.12 14.55
CA ALA A 194 -2.75 13.04 13.69
C ALA A 194 -3.61 13.61 12.55
N LYS A 195 -4.89 13.20 12.42
CA LYS A 195 -5.82 13.63 11.37
C LYS A 195 -5.32 13.34 9.96
N VAL A 196 -4.67 12.19 9.76
CA VAL A 196 -4.42 11.68 8.40
C VAL A 196 -5.75 11.51 7.67
N THR A 197 -5.77 11.75 6.36
CA THR A 197 -6.98 11.63 5.55
C THR A 197 -7.72 10.30 5.81
N PRO A 198 -9.00 10.33 6.25
CA PRO A 198 -9.76 9.14 6.69
C PRO A 198 -9.71 7.95 5.72
N PHE A 199 -9.77 8.24 4.41
CA PHE A 199 -9.69 7.25 3.34
C PHE A 199 -8.49 6.30 3.48
N TYR A 200 -7.30 6.80 3.79
CA TYR A 200 -6.11 5.95 3.91
C TYR A 200 -6.16 5.09 5.18
N ILE A 201 -6.77 5.60 6.25
CA ILE A 201 -6.95 4.89 7.51
C ILE A 201 -7.91 3.71 7.33
N SER A 202 -9.12 3.97 6.82
CA SER A 202 -10.12 2.91 6.59
C SER A 202 -9.64 1.88 5.58
N GLN A 203 -8.98 2.30 4.50
CA GLN A 203 -8.39 1.39 3.52
C GLN A 203 -7.36 0.46 4.17
N CYS A 204 -6.44 1.00 4.97
CA CYS A 204 -5.39 0.23 5.62
C CYS A 204 -5.96 -0.73 6.69
N ILE A 205 -6.95 -0.28 7.49
CA ILE A 205 -7.64 -1.15 8.46
C ILE A 205 -8.34 -2.30 7.72
N TYR A 206 -9.13 -2.00 6.68
CA TYR A 206 -9.81 -3.02 5.89
C TYR A 206 -8.83 -4.06 5.35
N GLN A 207 -7.74 -3.60 4.72
CA GLN A 207 -6.73 -4.50 4.15
C GLN A 207 -6.04 -5.36 5.21
N LEU A 208 -5.82 -4.84 6.42
CA LEU A 208 -5.31 -5.63 7.54
C LEU A 208 -6.31 -6.72 7.95
N MET A 209 -7.59 -6.38 8.11
CA MET A 209 -8.63 -7.33 8.51
C MET A 209 -8.80 -8.42 7.44
N ASP A 210 -8.85 -8.02 6.18
CA ASP A 210 -9.04 -8.92 5.04
C ASP A 210 -7.87 -9.91 4.90
N ALA A 211 -6.62 -9.44 5.03
CA ALA A 211 -5.45 -10.31 5.02
C ALA A 211 -5.42 -11.29 6.21
N LEU A 212 -5.82 -10.85 7.41
CA LEU A 212 -5.94 -11.73 8.58
C LEU A 212 -7.06 -12.76 8.41
N ALA A 213 -8.20 -12.38 7.83
CA ALA A 213 -9.31 -13.27 7.54
C ALA A 213 -8.95 -14.34 6.50
N LEU A 214 -8.38 -13.94 5.36
CA LEU A 214 -7.96 -14.85 4.28
C LEU A 214 -6.92 -15.87 4.72
N SER A 215 -6.07 -15.51 5.68
CA SER A 215 -5.06 -16.41 6.23
C SER A 215 -5.59 -17.29 7.37
N GLY A 216 -6.87 -17.21 7.72
CA GLY A 216 -7.46 -17.90 8.87
C GLY A 216 -6.88 -17.45 10.22
N CYS A 217 -6.26 -16.26 10.26
CA CYS A 217 -5.44 -15.78 11.36
C CYS A 217 -6.07 -14.54 12.02
N GLY A 218 -7.24 -14.66 12.65
CA GLY A 218 -7.74 -13.64 13.59
C GLY A 218 -6.98 -13.71 14.92
N GLY A 219 -7.20 -14.80 15.67
CA GLY A 219 -6.47 -15.11 16.91
C GLY A 219 -6.54 -14.06 18.02
N ILE A 220 -5.89 -14.38 19.14
CA ILE A 220 -5.99 -13.62 20.40
C ILE A 220 -5.55 -12.15 20.24
N ASN A 221 -4.56 -11.86 19.39
CA ASN A 221 -4.10 -10.49 19.18
C ASN A 221 -5.17 -9.61 18.53
N LEU A 222 -5.83 -10.09 17.47
CA LEU A 222 -6.92 -9.34 16.85
C LEU A 222 -8.11 -9.19 17.80
N GLU A 223 -8.48 -10.28 18.47
CA GLU A 223 -9.55 -10.28 19.48
C GLU A 223 -9.32 -9.23 20.57
N SER A 224 -8.09 -9.15 21.10
CA SER A 224 -7.72 -8.15 22.13
C SER A 224 -7.75 -6.70 21.64
N GLN A 225 -7.79 -6.47 20.33
CA GLN A 225 -7.80 -5.14 19.72
C GLN A 225 -9.14 -4.80 19.07
N LEU A 226 -10.17 -5.66 19.16
CA LEU A 226 -11.46 -5.45 18.51
C LEU A 226 -12.11 -4.12 18.88
N GLU A 227 -12.12 -3.77 20.17
CA GLU A 227 -12.69 -2.51 20.64
C GLU A 227 -11.96 -1.30 20.02
N ASN A 228 -10.63 -1.27 20.09
CA ASN A 228 -9.83 -0.20 19.48
C ASN A 228 -10.06 -0.07 17.96
N ILE A 229 -10.16 -1.20 17.25
CA ILE A 229 -10.37 -1.20 15.80
C ILE A 229 -11.77 -0.72 15.45
N THR A 230 -12.79 -1.25 16.12
CA THR A 230 -14.19 -0.85 15.89
C THR A 230 -14.44 0.61 16.25
N ASP A 231 -13.83 1.12 17.33
CA ASP A 231 -13.88 2.54 17.69
C ASP A 231 -13.29 3.42 16.58
N MET A 232 -12.12 3.05 16.03
CA MET A 232 -11.54 3.76 14.88
C MET A 232 -12.46 3.75 13.66
N LEU A 233 -13.08 2.60 13.36
CA LEU A 233 -13.99 2.44 12.22
C LEU A 233 -15.29 3.24 12.40
N PHE A 234 -15.88 3.25 13.60
CA PHE A 234 -17.04 4.10 13.89
C PHE A 234 -16.71 5.58 13.75
N ASN A 235 -15.52 6.00 14.19
CA ASN A 235 -15.06 7.37 13.95
C ASN A 235 -14.97 7.66 12.44
N GLN A 236 -14.48 6.73 11.62
CA GLN A 236 -14.43 6.93 10.16
C GLN A 236 -15.82 7.04 9.52
N LEU A 237 -16.82 6.30 10.01
CA LEU A 237 -18.21 6.36 9.52
C LEU A 237 -18.95 7.61 10.00
N SER A 238 -18.55 8.18 11.14
CA SER A 238 -19.13 9.41 11.67
C SER A 238 -18.67 10.66 10.91
N GLU A 239 -17.62 10.55 10.09
CA GLU A 239 -17.18 11.63 9.20
C GLU A 239 -18.24 11.92 8.13
N THR A 240 -18.53 13.20 7.90
CA THR A 240 -19.53 13.63 6.91
C THR A 240 -19.09 13.28 5.49
N VAL A 241 -19.94 12.58 4.74
CA VAL A 241 -19.69 12.27 3.33
C VAL A 241 -19.79 13.56 2.51
N GLN A 242 -18.71 13.91 1.83
CA GLN A 242 -18.68 15.03 0.88
C GLN A 242 -18.79 14.47 -0.53
N GLU A 243 -19.93 14.64 -1.18
CA GLU A 243 -20.18 14.08 -2.53
C GLU A 243 -19.20 14.59 -3.60
N SER A 244 -18.66 15.79 -3.40
CA SER A 244 -17.61 16.37 -4.25
C SER A 244 -16.26 15.68 -4.11
N GLU A 245 -16.04 14.88 -3.07
CA GLU A 245 -14.76 14.23 -2.77
C GLU A 245 -14.87 12.70 -2.89
N PRO A 246 -14.31 12.10 -3.96
CA PRO A 246 -14.35 10.64 -4.16
C PRO A 246 -13.74 9.82 -3.01
N HIS A 247 -12.78 10.40 -2.27
CA HIS A 247 -12.16 9.76 -1.12
C HIS A 247 -13.10 9.65 0.09
N SER A 248 -14.01 10.61 0.27
CA SER A 248 -14.95 10.63 1.37
C SER A 248 -15.95 9.48 1.28
N ALA A 249 -16.54 9.25 0.10
CA ALA A 249 -17.43 8.10 -0.13
C ALA A 249 -16.68 6.75 0.01
N ARG A 250 -15.46 6.65 -0.52
CA ARG A 250 -14.65 5.42 -0.40
C ARG A 250 -14.23 5.11 1.03
N ASN A 251 -14.04 6.12 1.87
CA ASN A 251 -13.73 5.93 3.28
C ASN A 251 -14.81 5.09 3.98
N HIS A 252 -16.08 5.46 3.80
CA HIS A 252 -17.21 4.72 4.37
C HIS A 252 -17.30 3.29 3.84
N ILE A 253 -17.13 3.10 2.52
CA ILE A 253 -17.12 1.77 1.90
C ILE A 253 -16.06 0.86 2.54
N PHE A 254 -14.83 1.36 2.72
CA PHE A 254 -13.78 0.56 3.35
C PHE A 254 -14.05 0.29 4.83
N ALA A 255 -14.60 1.25 5.56
CA ALA A 255 -14.97 1.04 6.96
C ALA A 255 -16.04 -0.05 7.12
N LEU A 256 -17.09 -0.02 6.29
CA LEU A 256 -18.14 -1.04 6.26
C LEU A 256 -17.58 -2.42 5.87
N LYS A 257 -16.72 -2.48 4.85
CA LYS A 257 -16.04 -3.74 4.48
C LYS A 257 -15.21 -4.31 5.63
N ALA A 258 -14.52 -3.46 6.40
CA ALA A 258 -13.77 -3.91 7.57
C ALA A 258 -14.70 -4.48 8.66
N PHE A 259 -15.83 -3.83 8.94
CA PHE A 259 -16.85 -4.37 9.85
C PHE A 259 -17.41 -5.70 9.35
N TYR A 260 -17.68 -5.84 8.06
CA TYR A 260 -18.14 -7.10 7.46
C TYR A 260 -17.11 -8.21 7.65
N THR A 261 -15.83 -7.96 7.39
CA THR A 261 -14.79 -8.95 7.63
C THR A 261 -14.69 -9.32 9.11
N LEU A 262 -14.79 -8.34 10.01
CA LEU A 262 -14.77 -8.57 11.46
C LEU A 262 -15.98 -9.38 11.94
N SER A 263 -17.19 -9.13 11.41
CA SER A 263 -18.40 -9.85 11.82
C SER A 263 -18.39 -11.32 11.38
N LYS A 264 -17.65 -11.66 10.32
CA LYS A 264 -17.40 -13.05 9.93
C LYS A 264 -16.42 -13.76 10.86
N LEU A 265 -15.52 -13.04 11.51
CA LEU A 265 -14.54 -13.61 12.43
C LEU A 265 -15.00 -13.60 13.90
N TYR A 266 -15.74 -12.57 14.33
CA TYR A 266 -16.07 -12.28 15.73
C TYR A 266 -17.51 -11.74 15.84
N ASN A 267 -18.48 -12.51 15.34
CA ASN A 267 -19.87 -12.06 15.19
C ASN A 267 -20.47 -11.47 16.47
N ASP A 268 -20.48 -12.25 17.56
CA ASP A 268 -21.07 -11.85 18.84
C ASP A 268 -20.38 -10.63 19.45
N GLN A 269 -19.04 -10.57 19.36
CA GLN A 269 -18.26 -9.45 19.88
C GLN A 269 -18.55 -8.17 19.09
N VAL A 270 -18.66 -8.26 17.76
CA VAL A 270 -19.01 -7.11 16.92
C VAL A 270 -20.43 -6.64 17.21
N LEU A 271 -21.41 -7.54 17.36
CA LEU A 271 -22.78 -7.19 17.76
C LEU A 271 -22.81 -6.51 19.14
N PHE A 272 -22.04 -7.01 20.10
CA PHE A 272 -21.92 -6.39 21.42
C PHE A 272 -21.35 -4.97 21.32
N LEU A 273 -20.32 -4.76 20.51
CA LEU A 273 -19.70 -3.44 20.30
C LEU A 273 -20.66 -2.48 19.60
N ILE A 274 -21.41 -2.94 18.59
CA ILE A 274 -22.48 -2.16 17.96
C ILE A 274 -23.54 -1.75 18.98
N GLN A 275 -24.03 -2.69 19.81
CA GLN A 275 -25.00 -2.41 20.86
C GLN A 275 -24.45 -1.40 21.88
N LYS A 276 -23.16 -1.51 22.24
CA LYS A 276 -22.49 -0.55 23.12
C LYS A 276 -22.46 0.85 22.50
N THR A 277 -22.13 0.97 21.22
CA THR A 277 -22.12 2.26 20.50
C THR A 277 -23.52 2.89 20.40
N MET A 278 -24.57 2.09 20.18
CA MET A 278 -25.95 2.58 20.17
C MET A 278 -26.41 3.17 21.52
N LYS A 279 -25.81 2.76 22.64
CA LYS A 279 -26.13 3.27 23.99
C LYS A 279 -25.44 4.60 24.31
N THR A 280 -24.62 5.13 23.42
CA THR A 280 -23.99 6.44 23.60
C THR A 280 -25.01 7.58 23.41
N SER A 281 -24.68 8.78 23.86
CA SER A 281 -25.51 9.97 23.65
C SER A 281 -25.18 10.74 22.36
N ASP A 282 -24.25 10.22 21.54
CA ASP A 282 -23.75 10.89 20.34
C ASP A 282 -24.55 10.43 19.11
N PRO A 283 -25.39 11.30 18.50
CA PRO A 283 -26.25 10.93 17.38
C PRO A 283 -25.46 10.40 16.17
N ALA A 284 -24.26 10.95 15.89
CA ALA A 284 -23.47 10.53 14.73
C ALA A 284 -22.95 9.09 14.90
N LYS A 285 -22.55 8.74 16.13
CA LYS A 285 -22.14 7.36 16.46
C LYS A 285 -23.31 6.39 16.45
N ILE A 286 -24.48 6.79 16.92
CA ILE A 286 -25.70 5.97 16.84
C ILE A 286 -26.05 5.69 15.38
N VAL A 287 -26.06 6.71 14.52
CA VAL A 287 -26.30 6.55 13.08
C VAL A 287 -25.28 5.62 12.44
N SER A 288 -23.99 5.78 12.76
CA SER A 288 -22.93 4.88 12.29
C SER A 288 -23.16 3.43 12.74
N ALA A 289 -23.57 3.21 13.99
CA ALA A 289 -23.86 1.89 14.52
C ALA A 289 -25.07 1.22 13.84
N LEU A 290 -26.13 2.00 13.58
CA LEU A 290 -27.29 1.53 12.83
C LEU A 290 -26.93 1.18 11.39
N GLN A 291 -26.12 2.01 10.72
CA GLN A 291 -25.64 1.74 9.37
C GLN A 291 -24.84 0.44 9.31
N VAL A 292 -23.90 0.23 10.24
CA VAL A 292 -23.14 -1.02 10.32
C VAL A 292 -24.09 -2.20 10.51
N PHE A 293 -25.09 -2.09 11.39
CA PHE A 293 -26.05 -3.17 11.60
C PHE A 293 -26.80 -3.52 10.30
N MET A 294 -27.33 -2.52 9.58
CA MET A 294 -28.07 -2.72 8.33
C MET A 294 -27.20 -3.31 7.21
N ASP A 295 -25.99 -2.78 7.02
CA ASP A 295 -25.15 -3.14 5.86
C ASP A 295 -24.37 -4.45 6.08
N VAL A 296 -24.05 -4.78 7.34
CA VAL A 296 -23.20 -5.95 7.67
C VAL A 296 -24.02 -7.17 8.08
N PHE A 297 -25.22 -6.96 8.62
CA PHE A 297 -26.12 -8.02 9.08
C PHE A 297 -27.48 -7.91 8.35
N PRO A 298 -27.50 -8.02 7.01
CA PRO A 298 -28.77 -8.00 6.29
C PRO A 298 -29.66 -9.14 6.77
N GLU A 299 -30.98 -8.89 6.81
CA GLU A 299 -31.98 -9.92 7.06
C GLU A 299 -31.76 -11.08 6.07
N GLY A 300 -31.70 -12.31 6.58
CA GLY A 300 -31.35 -13.48 5.78
C GLY A 300 -32.30 -13.67 4.59
N GLU A 301 -31.71 -13.94 3.42
CA GLU A 301 -32.39 -14.69 2.36
C GLU A 301 -32.53 -16.17 2.75
#